data_AF-G3LH90-F1
#
_entry.id   AF-G3LH90-F1
#
_cell.length_a   1.000
_cell.length_b   1.000
_cell.length_c   1.000
_cell.angle_alpha   90.00
_cell.angle_beta   90.00
_cell.angle_gamma   90.00
#
_symmetry.space_group_name_H-M   'P 1'
#
loop_
_entity.id
_entity.type
_entity.pdbx_description
1 polymer ?
#
loop_
_entity_poly.entity_id
_entity_poly.type
_entity_poly.pdbx_seq_one_letter_code
_entity_poly.pdbx_strand_id
1 'polypeptide(L)'
;LVVASGFGCGILAELGHSFIALVLFLVYLGGMLVVFAYSIALASDVYPQAWGSYVVGLSGLGYFLVAVGVAGWGGVHLDLVGVGSELICLFGPDYGGISMLYSVGGVCLFILGVSLLVTLFVVLELARGARFVSWKY
;
A
#
# COMPACT_ATOMS: atom_id res chain seq x y z
N LEU A 1 -1.10 5.80 -7.49
CA LEU A 1 -0.65 5.06 -6.28
C LEU A 1 0.07 5.98 -5.29
N VAL A 2 1.13 6.70 -5.70
CA VAL A 2 1.84 7.66 -4.83
C VAL A 2 0.89 8.66 -4.17
N VAL A 3 0.08 9.37 -4.97
CA VAL A 3 -0.83 10.40 -4.48
C VAL A 3 -1.88 9.82 -3.51
N ALA A 4 -2.48 8.68 -3.86
CA ALA A 4 -3.48 8.02 -3.01
C ALA A 4 -2.89 7.56 -1.67
N SER A 5 -1.71 6.93 -1.69
CA SER A 5 -1.02 6.50 -0.46
C SER A 5 -0.54 7.70 0.37
N GLY A 6 -0.05 8.76 -0.28
CA GLY A 6 0.37 9.98 0.40
C GLY A 6 -0.79 10.67 1.11
N PHE A 7 -1.96 10.74 0.45
CA PHE A 7 -3.17 11.27 1.05
C PHE A 7 -3.65 10.42 2.24
N GLY A 8 -3.65 9.09 2.10
CA GLY A 8 -3.98 8.17 3.20
C GLY A 8 -3.03 8.32 4.40
N CYS A 9 -1.72 8.44 4.16
CA CYS A 9 -0.74 8.66 5.23
C CYS A 9 -0.91 10.04 5.88
N GLY A 10 -1.25 11.08 5.09
CA GLY A 10 -1.53 12.43 5.58
C GLY A 10 -2.72 12.45 6.55
N ILE A 11 -3.84 11.83 6.16
CA ILE A 11 -5.02 11.70 7.03
C ILE A 11 -4.65 10.97 8.33
N LEU A 12 -3.91 9.86 8.23
CA LEU A 12 -3.53 9.08 9.41
C LEU A 12 -2.60 9.84 10.36
N ALA A 13 -1.75 10.72 9.82
CA ALA A 13 -0.91 11.61 10.60
C ALA A 13 -1.72 12.71 11.29
N GLU A 14 -2.74 13.28 10.62
CA GLU A 14 -3.66 14.27 11.19
C GLU A 14 -4.54 13.67 12.30
N LEU A 15 -4.88 12.39 12.21
CA LEU A 15 -5.62 11.64 13.24
C LEU A 15 -4.74 11.24 14.45
N GLY A 16 -3.44 11.58 14.46
CA GLY A 16 -2.54 11.31 15.59
C GLY A 16 -1.85 9.94 15.58
N HIS A 17 -2.14 9.06 14.61
CA HIS A 17 -1.49 7.75 14.46
C HIS A 17 -0.19 7.83 13.66
N SER A 18 0.73 8.67 14.12
CA SER A 18 1.99 8.99 13.44
C SER A 18 2.88 7.77 13.14
N PHE A 19 2.95 6.79 14.06
CA PHE A 19 3.75 5.59 13.85
C PHE A 19 3.26 4.76 12.66
N ILE A 20 1.95 4.51 12.57
CA ILE A 20 1.36 3.72 11.48
C ILE A 20 1.45 4.49 10.16
N ALA A 21 1.26 5.82 10.20
CA ALA A 21 1.45 6.68 9.03
C ALA A 21 2.89 6.58 8.48
N LEU A 22 3.89 6.60 9.35
CA LEU A 22 5.30 6.45 8.97
C LEU A 22 5.62 5.05 8.42
N VAL A 23 5.08 3.98 9.03
CA VAL A 23 5.27 2.61 8.53
C VAL A 23 4.66 2.45 7.13
N LEU A 24 3.44 2.95 6.92
CA LEU A 24 2.79 2.96 5.60
C LEU A 24 3.62 3.77 4.59
N PHE A 25 4.08 4.95 4.97
CA PHE A 25 4.92 5.78 4.11
C PHE A 25 6.23 5.07 3.74
N LEU A 26 6.97 4.51 4.70
CA LEU A 26 8.23 3.83 4.41
C LEU A 26 8.04 2.54 3.59
N VAL A 27 7.14 1.65 4.00
CA VAL A 27 7.02 0.32 3.38
C VAL A 27 6.30 0.41 2.03
N TYR A 28 5.25 1.23 1.92
CA TYR A 28 4.47 1.34 0.69
C TYR A 28 5.13 2.28 -0.32
N LEU A 29 5.35 3.56 0.03
CA LEU A 29 5.95 4.54 -0.87
C LEU A 29 7.45 4.29 -1.06
N GLY A 30 8.18 4.00 0.01
CA GLY A 30 9.63 3.77 -0.05
C GLY A 30 10.03 2.36 -0.53
N GLY A 31 9.31 1.33 -0.11
CA GLY A 31 9.63 -0.06 -0.45
C GLY A 31 8.96 -0.53 -1.73
N MET A 32 7.65 -0.77 -1.67
CA MET A 32 6.93 -1.46 -2.74
C MET A 32 6.81 -0.61 -4.01
N LEU A 33 6.53 0.68 -3.89
CA LEU A 33 6.33 1.55 -5.06
C LEU A 33 7.62 1.73 -5.86
N VAL A 34 8.78 1.77 -5.19
CA VAL A 34 10.09 1.87 -5.85
C VAL A 34 10.39 0.60 -6.65
N VAL A 35 10.20 -0.59 -6.05
CA VAL A 35 10.39 -1.87 -6.76
C VAL A 35 9.42 -1.99 -7.93
N PHE A 36 8.17 -1.56 -7.75
CA PHE A 36 7.17 -1.55 -8.82
C PHE A 36 7.58 -0.62 -9.98
N ALA A 37 8.00 0.61 -9.69
CA ALA A 37 8.47 1.54 -10.71
C ALA A 37 9.69 1.00 -11.45
N TYR A 38 10.62 0.34 -10.75
CA TYR A 38 11.78 -0.32 -11.36
C TYR A 38 11.35 -1.44 -12.31
N SER A 39 10.41 -2.30 -11.92
CA SER A 39 9.90 -3.36 -12.79
C SER A 39 9.13 -2.83 -13.99
N ILE A 40 8.34 -1.77 -13.83
CA ILE A 40 7.67 -1.11 -14.97
C ILE A 40 8.71 -0.54 -15.94
N ALA A 41 9.75 0.13 -15.43
CA ALA A 41 10.81 0.66 -16.27
C ALA A 41 11.57 -0.45 -17.03
N LEU A 42 11.71 -1.63 -16.43
CA LEU A 42 12.36 -2.78 -17.06
C LEU A 42 11.45 -3.49 -18.08
N ALA A 43 10.13 -3.44 -17.89
CA ALA A 43 9.12 -4.10 -18.72
C ALA A 43 8.39 -3.15 -19.68
N SER A 44 8.81 -1.88 -19.78
CA SER A 44 8.12 -0.89 -20.59
C SER A 44 8.32 -1.15 -22.07
N ASP A 45 7.23 -1.37 -22.81
CA ASP A 45 7.23 -1.39 -24.27
C ASP A 45 7.44 0.02 -24.85
N VAL A 46 8.05 0.11 -26.04
CA VAL A 46 8.38 1.38 -26.73
C VAL A 46 7.14 2.20 -27.12
N TYR A 47 5.96 1.57 -27.19
CA TYR A 47 4.68 2.23 -27.49
C TYR A 47 3.68 2.06 -26.33
N PRO A 48 3.78 2.87 -25.26
CA PRO A 48 2.80 2.83 -24.20
C PRO A 48 1.43 3.28 -24.72
N GLN A 49 0.39 2.51 -24.39
CA GLN A 49 -1.00 2.92 -24.62
C GLN A 49 -1.25 4.24 -23.92
N ALA A 50 -1.49 5.30 -24.69
CA ALA A 50 -1.69 6.63 -24.15
C ALA A 50 -3.06 6.77 -23.46
N TRP A 51 -3.10 7.65 -22.45
CA TRP A 51 -4.31 7.99 -21.69
C TRP A 51 -5.44 8.55 -22.58
N GLY A 52 -5.12 9.01 -23.79
CA GLY A 52 -6.06 9.54 -24.78
C GLY A 52 -6.71 8.48 -25.69
N SER A 53 -6.43 7.19 -25.51
CA SER A 53 -7.12 6.15 -26.27
C SER A 53 -8.58 6.01 -25.81
N TYR A 54 -9.50 5.85 -26.76
CA TYR A 54 -10.94 5.75 -26.49
C TYR A 54 -11.28 4.64 -25.48
N VAL A 55 -10.52 3.54 -25.51
CA VAL A 55 -10.69 2.38 -24.62
C VAL A 55 -10.32 2.71 -23.17
N VAL A 56 -9.23 3.46 -22.94
CA VAL A 56 -8.83 3.90 -21.59
C VAL A 56 -9.81 4.95 -21.05
N GLY A 57 -10.30 5.84 -21.91
CA GLY A 57 -11.32 6.82 -21.55
C GLY A 57 -12.64 6.17 -21.09
N LEU A 58 -13.13 5.17 -21.83
CA LEU A 58 -14.33 4.41 -21.43
C LEU A 58 -14.12 3.63 -20.14
N SER A 59 -12.95 3.02 -19.98
CA SER A 59 -12.60 2.31 -18.74
C SER A 59 -12.59 3.27 -17.55
N GLY A 60 -11.97 4.44 -17.69
CA GLY A 60 -11.94 5.48 -16.66
C GLY A 60 -13.34 6.00 -16.30
N LEU A 61 -14.21 6.22 -17.31
CA LEU A 61 -15.59 6.61 -17.10
C LEU A 61 -16.38 5.51 -16.35
N GLY A 62 -16.16 4.24 -16.69
CA GLY A 62 -16.75 3.10 -15.99
C GLY A 62 -16.36 3.06 -14.51
N TYR A 63 -15.08 3.22 -14.19
CA TYR A 63 -14.62 3.32 -12.80
C TYR A 63 -15.23 4.52 -12.07
N PHE A 64 -15.37 5.67 -12.74
CA PHE A 64 -15.99 6.85 -12.16
C PHE A 64 -17.48 6.63 -11.84
N LEU A 65 -18.23 6.05 -12.77
CA LEU A 65 -19.66 5.74 -12.56
C LEU A 65 -19.86 4.74 -11.41
N VAL A 66 -19.01 3.72 -11.32
CA VAL A 66 -19.03 2.77 -10.19
C VAL A 66 -18.72 3.49 -8.88
N ALA A 67 -17.70 4.35 -8.84
CA ALA A 67 -17.35 5.11 -7.65
C ALA A 67 -18.51 6.02 -7.18
N VAL A 68 -19.17 6.71 -8.11
CA VAL A 68 -20.36 7.54 -7.82
C VAL A 68 -21.56 6.69 -7.41
N GLY A 69 -21.76 5.51 -8.03
CA GLY A 69 -22.83 4.59 -7.66
C GLY A 69 -22.67 4.05 -6.23
N VAL A 70 -21.46 3.64 -5.87
CA VAL A 70 -21.12 3.22 -4.50
C VAL A 70 -21.32 4.37 -3.52
N ALA A 71 -20.94 5.60 -3.90
CA ALA A 71 -21.16 6.77 -3.07
C ALA A 71 -22.68 7.08 -2.88
N GLY A 72 -23.46 7.00 -3.95
CA GLY A 72 -24.90 7.30 -3.93
C GLY A 72 -25.76 6.26 -3.21
N TRP A 73 -25.33 4.99 -3.16
CA TRP A 73 -26.07 3.89 -2.50
C TRP A 73 -25.83 3.79 -0.98
N GLY A 74 -25.26 4.83 -0.36
CA GLY A 74 -24.97 4.86 1.08
C GLY A 74 -23.60 4.30 1.45
N GLY A 75 -22.73 3.99 0.48
CA GLY A 75 -21.35 3.59 0.73
C GLY A 75 -20.45 4.73 1.25
N VAL A 76 -20.90 5.98 1.12
CA VAL A 76 -20.32 7.15 1.80
C VAL A 76 -21.28 7.75 2.83
N HIS A 77 -21.93 6.91 3.64
CA HIS A 77 -22.01 7.26 5.06
C HIS A 77 -20.60 7.16 5.64
N LEU A 78 -19.69 7.99 5.12
CA LEU A 78 -18.46 8.36 5.77
C LEU A 78 -18.93 9.16 6.97
N ASP A 79 -19.14 8.44 8.06
CA ASP A 79 -19.22 8.98 9.39
C ASP A 79 -17.83 9.51 9.80
N LEU A 80 -17.32 10.43 8.99
CA LEU A 80 -16.10 11.22 9.20
C LEU A 80 -16.26 12.13 10.43
N VAL A 81 -17.48 12.26 10.97
CA VAL A 81 -17.80 13.08 12.15
C VAL A 81 -18.14 12.22 13.38
N GLY A 82 -18.81 11.06 13.25
CA GLY A 82 -19.17 10.21 14.38
C GLY A 82 -18.12 9.18 14.78
N VAL A 83 -17.39 8.56 13.84
CA VAL A 83 -16.31 7.62 14.22
C VAL A 83 -15.04 8.34 14.65
N GLY A 84 -14.80 9.55 14.12
CA GLY A 84 -13.65 10.37 14.51
C GLY A 84 -13.77 10.89 15.94
N SER A 85 -14.90 11.47 16.33
CA SER A 85 -15.01 12.09 17.65
C SER A 85 -14.99 11.09 18.81
N GLU A 86 -15.52 9.88 18.63
CA GLU A 86 -15.61 8.90 19.71
C GLU A 86 -14.34 8.05 19.86
N LEU A 87 -13.68 7.69 18.76
CA LEU A 87 -12.45 6.88 18.81
C LEU A 87 -11.19 7.71 19.13
N ILE A 88 -11.11 8.95 18.62
CA ILE A 88 -9.96 9.85 18.85
C ILE A 88 -9.94 10.35 20.30
N CYS A 89 -11.09 10.39 20.99
CA CYS A 89 -11.15 10.72 22.41
C CYS A 89 -10.79 9.54 23.33
N LEU A 90 -10.96 8.29 22.87
CA LEU A 90 -10.65 7.08 23.66
C LEU A 90 -9.20 6.61 23.48
N PHE A 91 -8.62 6.80 22.30
CA PHE A 91 -7.22 6.52 22.00
C PHE A 91 -6.51 7.85 21.78
N GLY A 92 -5.97 8.44 22.86
CA GLY A 92 -5.11 9.60 22.75
C GLY A 92 -3.94 9.35 21.78
N PRO A 93 -3.31 10.40 21.22
CA PRO A 93 -2.22 10.27 20.25
C PRO A 93 -1.19 9.24 20.73
N ASP A 94 -1.09 8.14 20.00
CA ASP A 94 -0.31 6.95 20.39
C ASP A 94 1.20 7.23 20.31
N TYR A 95 1.74 7.97 21.28
CA TYR A 95 3.19 8.15 21.42
C TYR A 95 3.90 6.85 21.85
N GLY A 96 3.15 5.80 22.21
CA GLY A 96 3.63 4.49 22.66
C GLY A 96 3.47 3.33 21.67
N GLY A 97 3.10 3.58 20.40
CA GLY A 97 2.84 2.49 19.44
C GLY A 97 4.03 1.54 19.25
N ILE A 98 5.25 2.08 19.23
CA ILE A 98 6.49 1.30 19.08
C ILE A 98 6.75 0.44 20.31
N SER A 99 6.56 0.98 21.52
CA SER A 99 6.83 0.25 22.77
C SER A 99 5.85 -0.90 22.98
N MET A 100 4.58 -0.74 22.59
CA MET A 100 3.61 -1.84 22.58
C MET A 100 3.96 -2.92 21.55
N LEU A 101 4.47 -2.53 20.37
CA LEU A 101 4.87 -3.46 19.32
C LEU A 101 5.99 -4.41 19.78
N TYR A 102 6.99 -3.87 20.48
CA TYR A 102 8.11 -4.66 21.00
C TYR A 102 7.80 -5.40 22.29
N SER A 103 6.88 -4.91 23.13
CA SER A 103 6.54 -5.58 24.39
C SER A 103 5.57 -6.73 24.17
N VAL A 104 4.32 -6.43 23.83
CA VAL A 104 3.25 -7.43 23.67
C VAL A 104 3.34 -8.11 22.30
N GLY A 105 3.75 -7.38 21.26
CA GLY A 105 3.85 -7.87 19.90
C GLY A 105 5.12 -8.65 19.55
N GLY A 106 6.06 -8.84 20.49
CA GLY A 106 7.38 -9.41 20.20
C GLY A 106 7.34 -10.79 19.53
N VAL A 107 6.44 -11.68 19.96
CA VAL A 107 6.26 -12.99 19.33
C VAL A 107 5.75 -12.87 17.89
N CYS A 108 4.79 -11.96 17.65
CA CYS A 108 4.30 -11.68 16.30
C CYS A 108 5.42 -11.12 15.41
N LEU A 109 6.26 -10.21 15.93
CA LEU A 109 7.42 -9.69 15.20
C LEU A 109 8.42 -10.78 14.84
N PHE A 110 8.67 -11.72 15.75
CA PHE A 110 9.56 -12.85 15.49
C PHE A 110 9.01 -13.73 14.36
N ILE A 111 7.72 -14.08 14.40
CA ILE A 111 7.05 -14.87 13.35
C ILE A 111 7.07 -14.12 12.01
N LEU A 112 6.75 -12.82 12.01
CA LEU A 112 6.79 -11.99 10.79
C LEU A 112 8.22 -11.90 10.23
N GLY A 113 9.23 -11.73 11.09
CA GLY A 113 10.64 -11.72 10.69
C GLY A 113 11.07 -13.05 10.04
N VAL A 114 10.69 -14.18 10.62
CA VAL A 114 10.93 -15.50 10.01
C VAL A 114 10.19 -15.63 8.68
N SER A 115 8.93 -15.18 8.60
CA SER A 115 8.16 -15.21 7.36
C SER A 115 8.82 -14.37 6.24
N LEU A 116 9.35 -13.19 6.57
CA LEU A 116 10.09 -12.33 5.64
C LEU A 116 11.41 -12.96 5.17
N LEU A 117 12.10 -13.68 6.05
CA LEU A 117 13.33 -14.38 5.68
C LEU A 117 13.03 -15.56 4.73
N VAL A 118 11.93 -16.29 4.98
CA VAL A 118 11.47 -17.36 4.09
C VAL A 118 11.06 -16.78 2.73
N THR A 119 10.31 -15.68 2.67
CA THR A 119 9.95 -15.05 1.39
C THR A 119 11.19 -14.55 0.65
N LEU A 120 12.17 -13.98 1.34
CA LEU A 120 13.45 -13.61 0.74
C LEU A 120 14.15 -14.81 0.10
N PHE A 121 14.26 -15.94 0.83
CA PHE A 121 14.89 -17.14 0.30
C PHE A 121 14.16 -17.69 -0.93
N VAL A 122 12.82 -17.73 -0.90
CA VAL A 122 12.00 -18.13 -2.04
C VAL A 122 12.28 -17.23 -3.25
N VAL A 123 12.29 -15.91 -3.07
CA VAL A 123 12.58 -14.95 -4.16
C VAL A 123 14.01 -15.12 -4.68
N LEU A 124 14.98 -15.38 -3.80
CA LEU A 124 16.37 -15.64 -4.21
C LEU A 124 16.50 -16.90 -5.06
N GLU A 125 15.88 -18.01 -4.66
CA GLU A 125 15.88 -19.26 -5.44
C GLU A 125 15.17 -19.09 -6.78
N LEU A 126 14.03 -18.37 -6.82
CA LEU A 126 13.35 -18.03 -8.07
C LEU A 126 14.22 -17.18 -9.00
N ALA A 127 14.90 -16.17 -8.47
CA ALA A 127 15.78 -15.31 -9.25
C ALA A 127 17.03 -16.04 -9.76
N ARG A 128 17.58 -17.00 -8.99
CA ARG A 128 18.68 -17.87 -9.42
C ARG A 128 18.24 -18.85 -10.51
N GLY A 129 17.07 -19.47 -10.33
CA GLY A 129 16.48 -20.37 -11.33
C GLY A 129 16.23 -19.69 -12.68
N ALA A 130 15.76 -18.44 -12.67
CA ALA A 130 15.57 -17.65 -13.89
C ALA A 130 16.89 -17.46 -14.69
N ARG A 131 18.02 -17.26 -14.00
CA ARG A 131 19.33 -17.12 -14.69
C ARG A 131 19.85 -18.42 -15.28
N PHE A 132 19.56 -19.57 -14.67
CA PHE A 132 19.95 -20.88 -15.18
C PHE A 132 19.18 -21.27 -16.46
N VAL A 133 17.90 -20.92 -16.56
CA VAL A 133 17.09 -21.18 -17.75
C VAL A 133 17.54 -20.31 -18.93
N SER A 134 17.91 -19.04 -18.69
CA SER A 134 18.35 -18.10 -19.74
C SER A 134 19.68 -18.45 -20.41
N TRP A 135 20.52 -19.30 -19.81
CA TRP A 135 21.81 -19.71 -20.40
C TRP A 135 21.72 -20.98 -21.27
N LYS A 136 20.54 -21.61 -21.32
CA LYS A 136 20.31 -22.86 -22.06
C LYS A 136 19.64 -22.66 -23.43
N TYR A 137 19.37 -21.41 -23.78
CA TYR A 137 18.85 -20.94 -25.07
C TYR A 137 19.73 -19.80 -25.56
#